data_AF-A0A2V8DLC0-F1
#
_entry.id   AF-A0A2V8DLC0-F1
#
_cell.length_a   1.000
_cell.length_b   1.000
_cell.length_c   1.000
_cell.angle_alpha   90.00
_cell.angle_beta   90.00
_cell.angle_gamma   90.00
#
_symmetry.space_group_name_H-M   'P 1'
#
loop_
_entity.id
_entity.type
_entity.pdbx_description
1 polymer ?
#
loop_
_entity_poly.entity_id
_entity_poly.type
_entity_poly.pdbx_seq_one_letter_code
_entity_poly.pdbx_strand_id
1 'polypeptide(L)' 'MREDHMSERLVLGSPVDGLLDRLYARNVAQNDALTTYFTTRAAEGSLDWNQFDERTNEFLRDKLIALDRAKA' A
#
# COMPACT_ATOMS: atom_id res chain seq x y z
N MET A 1 14.14 -11.28 16.74
CA MET A 1 14.64 -10.55 15.56
C MET A 1 13.48 -10.41 14.61
N ARG A 2 13.08 -9.18 14.23
CA ARG A 2 12.20 -8.98 13.08
C ARG A 2 13.12 -8.65 11.92
N GLU A 3 13.07 -9.45 10.86
CA GLU A 3 13.70 -9.12 9.60
C GLU A 3 13.00 -7.89 9.05
N ASP A 4 13.61 -6.73 9.30
CA ASP A 4 13.37 -5.52 8.52
C ASP A 4 13.82 -5.84 7.10
N HIS A 5 12.90 -6.32 6.26
CA HIS A 5 13.08 -6.28 4.81
C HIS A 5 12.98 -4.81 4.36
N MET A 6 13.96 -4.01 4.80
CA MET A 6 14.32 -2.76 4.16
C MET A 6 14.74 -3.15 2.76
N SER A 7 13.82 -2.97 1.81
CA SER A 7 14.03 -3.28 0.40
C SER A 7 15.37 -2.69 -0.01
N GLU A 8 16.36 -3.54 -0.30
CA GLU A 8 17.68 -3.10 -0.74
C GLU A 8 17.48 -2.15 -1.92
N ARG A 9 17.97 -0.92 -1.78
CA ARG A 9 17.74 0.13 -2.77
C ARG A 9 18.47 -0.28 -4.06
N LEU A 10 17.71 -0.79 -5.02
CA LEU A 10 18.24 -1.20 -6.32
C LEU A 10 18.83 0.03 -7.02
N VAL A 11 20.07 -0.06 -7.48
CA VAL A 11 20.74 0.98 -8.26
C VAL A 11 20.85 0.49 -9.70
N LEU A 12 20.01 1.04 -10.57
CA LEU A 12 19.89 0.66 -11.98
C LEU A 12 20.31 1.80 -12.93
N GLY A 13 20.56 3.00 -12.39
CA GLY A 13 20.95 4.19 -13.14
C GLY A 13 19.74 5.02 -13.59
N SER A 14 19.97 6.30 -13.90
CA SER A 14 18.95 7.19 -14.45
C SER A 14 18.46 6.69 -15.81
N PRO A 15 17.14 6.76 -16.12
CA PRO A 15 16.05 7.35 -15.34
C PRO A 15 15.35 6.39 -14.37
N VAL A 16 15.82 5.14 -14.30
CA VAL A 16 15.16 4.04 -13.57
C VAL A 16 15.18 4.27 -12.06
N ASP A 17 16.29 4.78 -11.52
CA ASP A 17 16.39 5.10 -10.09
C ASP A 17 15.32 6.12 -9.64
N GLY A 18 15.06 7.15 -10.46
CA GLY A 18 14.00 8.13 -10.18
C GLY A 18 12.57 7.59 -10.34
N LEU A 19 12.38 6.50 -11.11
CA LEU A 19 11.13 5.77 -11.12
C LEU A 19 11.00 4.88 -9.87
N LEU A 20 12.06 4.18 -9.48
CA LEU A 20 12.10 3.34 -8.29
C LEU A 20 11.83 4.14 -7.02
N ASP A 21 12.47 5.30 -6.84
CA ASP A 21 12.25 6.17 -5.68
C ASP A 21 10.76 6.58 -5.56
N ARG A 22 10.12 6.92 -6.69
CA ARG A 22 8.69 7.24 -6.71
C ARG A 22 7.82 6.04 -6.39
N LEU A 23 8.17 4.85 -6.88
CA LEU A 23 7.43 3.61 -6.59
C LEU A 23 7.57 3.21 -5.12
N TYR A 24 8.77 3.33 -4.54
CA TYR A 24 8.99 3.07 -3.11
C TYR A 24 8.22 4.05 -2.23
N ALA A 25 8.31 5.36 -2.50
CA ALA A 25 7.55 6.35 -1.74
C ALA A 25 6.04 6.09 -1.82
N ARG A 26 5.55 5.69 -3.00
CA ARG A 26 4.16 5.32 -3.19
C ARG A 26 3.77 4.08 -2.41
N ASN A 27 4.61 3.04 -2.41
CA ASN A 27 4.37 1.80 -1.67
C ASN A 27 4.25 2.07 -0.16
N VAL A 28 5.16 2.87 0.40
CA VAL A 28 5.11 3.27 1.82
C VAL A 28 3.80 3.97 2.15
N ALA A 29 3.41 4.98 1.36
CA ALA A 29 2.16 5.70 1.59
C ALA A 29 0.91 4.80 1.49
N GLN A 30 0.93 3.79 0.62
CA GLN A 30 -0.17 2.82 0.51
C GLN A 30 -0.23 1.88 1.71
N ASN A 31 0.92 1.40 2.21
CA ASN A 31 0.96 0.58 3.42
C ASN A 31 0.45 1.34 4.65
N ASP A 32 0.80 2.63 4.77
CA ASP A 32 0.30 3.48 5.86
C ASP A 32 -1.22 3.67 5.78
N ALA A 33 -1.76 3.87 4.57
CA ALA A 33 -3.19 4.00 4.35
C ALA A 33 -3.96 2.72 4.69
N LEU A 34 -3.46 1.56 4.27
CA LEU A 34 -4.03 0.25 4.60
C LEU A 34 -4.00 0.02 6.12
N THR A 35 -2.86 0.26 6.75
CA THR A 35 -2.68 0.10 8.20
C THR A 35 -3.64 0.99 8.98
N THR A 36 -3.77 2.25 8.59
CA THR A 36 -4.69 3.20 9.22
C THR A 36 -6.14 2.75 9.08
N TYR A 37 -6.56 2.33 7.88
CA TYR A 37 -7.92 1.86 7.63
C TYR A 37 -8.27 0.66 8.52
N PHE A 38 -7.46 -0.40 8.48
CA PHE A 38 -7.75 -1.62 9.25
C PHE A 38 -7.62 -1.41 10.76
N THR A 39 -6.68 -0.59 11.23
CA THR A 39 -6.57 -0.26 12.67
C THR A 39 -7.81 0.49 13.15
N THR A 40 -8.30 1.44 12.35
CA THR A 40 -9.54 2.19 12.67
C THR A 40 -10.73 1.25 12.73
N ARG A 41 -10.91 0.39 11.71
CA ARG A 41 -11.99 -0.60 11.66
C ARG A 41 -11.93 -1.60 12.82
N ALA A 42 -10.74 -2.02 13.22
CA ALA A 42 -10.55 -2.90 14.36
C ALA A 42 -10.94 -2.20 15.68
N ALA A 43 -10.55 -0.94 15.86
CA ALA A 43 -10.93 -0.14 17.03
C ALA A 43 -12.44 0.14 17.11
N GLU A 44 -13.10 0.31 15.97
CA GLU A 44 -14.56 0.43 15.85
C GLU A 44 -15.30 -0.89 16.14
N GLY A 45 -14.59 -2.04 16.15
CA GLY A 45 -15.22 -3.37 16.20
C GLY A 45 -16.01 -3.72 14.93
N SER A 46 -15.85 -2.93 13.86
CA SER A 46 -16.57 -3.08 12.60
C SER A 46 -15.84 -4.00 11.62
N LEU A 47 -14.64 -4.46 11.96
CA LEU A 47 -13.83 -5.29 11.08
C LEU A 47 -14.27 -6.77 11.15
N ASP A 48 -14.77 -7.28 10.03
CA ASP A 48 -14.91 -8.71 9.81
C ASP A 48 -13.65 -9.23 9.12
N TRP A 49 -12.93 -10.13 9.78
CA TRP A 49 -11.70 -10.72 9.24
C TRP A 49 -11.98 -11.87 8.26
N ASN A 50 -13.21 -12.38 8.20
CA ASN A 50 -13.58 -13.49 7.33
C ASN A 50 -14.15 -13.04 5.98
N GLN A 51 -14.53 -11.77 5.85
CA GLN A 51 -15.05 -11.23 4.59
C GLN A 51 -14.78 -9.73 4.47
N PHE A 52 -14.62 -9.27 3.23
CA PHE A 52 -14.60 -7.84 2.93
C PHE A 52 -16.02 -7.35 2.64
N ASP A 53 -16.50 -6.46 3.49
CA ASP A 53 -17.75 -5.75 3.31
C ASP A 53 -17.66 -4.72 2.18
N GLU A 54 -18.79 -4.08 1.86
CA GLU A 54 -18.88 -3.07 0.81
C GLU A 54 -17.91 -1.90 1.05
N ARG A 55 -17.84 -1.38 2.28
CA ARG A 55 -16.92 -0.30 2.67
C ARG A 55 -15.45 -0.68 2.46
N THR A 56 -15.07 -1.92 2.72
CA THR A 56 -13.71 -2.41 2.48
C THR A 56 -13.44 -2.58 0.99
N ASN A 57 -14.40 -3.10 0.22
CA ASN A 57 -14.27 -3.17 -1.23
C ASN A 57 -14.15 -1.79 -1.88
N GLU A 58 -14.92 -0.80 -1.43
CA GLU A 58 -14.81 0.59 -1.91
C GLU A 58 -13.45 1.20 -1.58
N PHE A 59 -12.99 1.05 -0.34
CA PHE A 59 -11.67 1.52 0.07
C PHE A 59 -10.55 0.87 -0.75
N LEU A 60 -10.58 -0.45 -0.92
CA LEU A 60 -9.59 -1.18 -1.71
C LEU A 60 -9.66 -0.78 -3.19
N ARG A 61 -10.84 -0.56 -3.74
CA ARG A 61 -11.01 -0.09 -5.13
C ARG A 61 -10.33 1.29 -5.32
N ASP A 62 -10.57 2.24 -4.43
CA ASP A 62 -9.92 3.56 -4.49
C ASP A 62 -8.39 3.45 -4.40
N LYS A 63 -7.88 2.66 -3.44
CA LYS A 63 -6.43 2.58 -3.17
C LYS A 63 -5.66 1.68 -4.13
N LEU A 64 -6.29 0.64 -4.69
CA LEU A 64 -5.67 -0.29 -5.64
C LEU A 64 -5.86 0.14 -7.10
N ILE A 65 -6.96 0.78 -7.50
CA ILE A 65 -7.08 1.34 -8.88
C ILE A 65 -6.00 2.40 -9.13
N ALA A 66 -5.56 3.10 -8.09
CA ALA A 66 -4.42 4.00 -8.20
C ALA A 66 -3.19 3.29 -8.83
N LEU A 67 -2.99 1.98 -8.63
CA LEU A 67 -1.88 1.20 -9.20
C LEU A 67 -1.97 1.04 -10.72
N ASP A 68 -3.17 1.04 -11.31
CA ASP A 68 -3.35 0.73 -12.73
C ASP A 68 -2.83 1.86 -13.64
N ARG A 69 -2.95 3.11 -13.18
CA ARG A 69 -2.53 4.28 -13.97
C ARG A 69 -1.00 4.46 -14.09
N ALA A 70 -0.20 3.68 -13.37
CA ALA A 70 1.27 3.74 -13.45
C ALA A 70 1.87 2.74 -14.45
N LYS A 71 1.03 1.96 -15.17
CA LYS A 71 1.46 1.01 -16.20
C LYS A 71 1.36 1.54 -17.64
N ALA A 72 0.98 2.81 -17.83
CA ALA A 72 0.85 3.44 -19.15
C ALA A 72 1.98 4.44 -19.42
#